data_AF-A0A8H9MSV4-F1
#
_entry.id   AF-A0A8H9MSV4-F1
#
_cell.length_a   1.000
_cell.length_b   1.000
_cell.length_c   1.000
_cell.angle_alpha   90.00
_cell.angle_beta   90.00
_cell.angle_gamma   90.00
#
_symmetry.space_group_name_H-M   'P 1'
#
loop_
_entity.id
_entity.type
_entity.pdbx_description
1 polymer ?
#
loop_
_entity_poly.entity_id
_entity_poly.type
_entity_poly.pdbx_seq_one_letter_code
_entity_poly.pdbx_strand_id
1 'polypeptide(L)'
;MQSQAKLICTLKEYGFFCMEGAIPAIQAERFLMAQKILQRTDLVFQPLRELCCERPLSQHTSLYIEGYERFSSTRQSLGYFYDFYKATYLFGSQPARVKVYGTHLSQKKLLSIVKGFSFLIH
;
A
#
# COMPACT_ATOMS: atom_id res chain seq x y z
N MET A 1 -9.94 10.79 7.06
CA MET A 1 -9.10 9.79 6.36
C MET A 1 -8.27 10.52 5.31
N GLN A 2 -6.96 10.29 5.23
CA GLN A 2 -6.20 10.77 4.07
C GLN A 2 -6.50 9.84 2.88
N SER A 3 -6.66 10.41 1.69
CA SER A 3 -6.87 9.63 0.47
C SER A 3 -5.59 8.89 0.06
N GLN A 4 -5.75 7.78 -0.66
CA GLN A 4 -4.63 7.03 -1.26
C GLN A 4 -3.81 7.92 -2.20
N ALA A 5 -4.48 8.80 -2.96
CA ALA A 5 -3.82 9.79 -3.79
C ALA A 5 -2.86 10.69 -2.99
N LYS A 6 -3.28 11.15 -1.79
CA LYS A 6 -2.41 11.94 -0.91
C LYS A 6 -1.22 11.13 -0.40
N LEU A 7 -1.41 9.85 -0.08
CA LEU A 7 -0.30 8.97 0.26
C LEU A 7 0.71 8.89 -0.88
N ILE A 8 0.24 8.62 -2.10
CA ILE A 8 1.10 8.50 -3.28
C ILE A 8 1.90 9.79 -3.49
N CYS A 9 1.27 10.96 -3.43
CA CYS A 9 1.97 12.23 -3.54
C CYS A 9 3.08 12.37 -2.50
N THR A 10 2.79 12.06 -1.23
CA THR A 10 3.81 12.10 -0.17
C THR A 10 4.92 11.08 -0.43
N LEU A 11 4.63 9.85 -0.86
CA LEU A 11 5.66 8.86 -1.16
C LEU A 11 6.55 9.30 -2.35
N LYS A 12 5.99 9.98 -3.35
CA LYS A 12 6.76 10.57 -4.45
C LYS A 12 7.72 11.66 -3.97
N GLU A 13 7.34 12.48 -2.99
CA GLU A 13 8.25 13.44 -2.34
C GLU A 13 9.42 12.70 -1.65
N TYR A 14 9.18 11.51 -1.11
CA TYR A 14 10.22 10.59 -0.62
C TYR A 14 10.82 9.73 -1.75
N GLY A 15 10.82 10.18 -3.00
CA GLY A 15 11.52 9.54 -4.12
C GLY A 15 11.01 8.13 -4.50
N PHE A 16 9.82 7.74 -4.06
CA PHE A 16 9.21 6.49 -4.52
C PHE A 16 8.53 6.68 -5.88
N PHE A 17 8.76 5.75 -6.78
CA PHE A 17 7.95 5.54 -7.97
C PHE A 17 6.79 4.61 -7.61
N CYS A 18 5.54 5.05 -7.81
CA CYS A 18 4.35 4.30 -7.42
C CYS A 18 3.52 3.90 -8.64
N MET A 19 3.14 2.63 -8.68
CA MET A 19 2.22 2.03 -9.64
C MET A 19 0.94 1.61 -8.94
N GLU A 20 -0.20 1.90 -9.56
CA GLU A 20 -1.51 1.50 -9.09
C GLU A 20 -2.00 0.30 -9.91
N GLY A 21 -2.52 -0.70 -9.22
CA GLY A 21 -3.10 -1.91 -9.80
C GLY A 21 -4.63 -1.83 -9.94
N ALA A 22 -5.25 -3.01 -9.88
CA ALA A 22 -6.69 -3.16 -9.99
C ALA A 22 -7.40 -2.69 -8.70
N ILE A 23 -8.69 -2.38 -8.84
CA ILE A 23 -9.60 -2.25 -7.70
C ILE A 23 -10.11 -3.66 -7.38
N PRO A 24 -9.90 -4.18 -6.16
CA PRO A 24 -10.48 -5.46 -5.75
C PRO A 24 -12.01 -5.45 -5.86
N ALA A 25 -12.58 -6.44 -6.56
CA ALA A 25 -14.03 -6.55 -6.79
C ALA A 25 -14.86 -6.53 -5.48
N ILE A 26 -14.29 -7.10 -4.41
CA ILE A 26 -14.92 -7.14 -3.09
C ILE A 26 -15.26 -5.74 -2.54
N GLN A 27 -14.52 -4.69 -2.92
CA GLN A 27 -14.81 -3.34 -2.46
C GLN A 27 -16.11 -2.81 -3.03
N ALA A 28 -16.40 -3.14 -4.30
CA ALA A 28 -17.66 -2.76 -4.94
C ALA A 28 -18.84 -3.51 -4.30
N GLU A 29 -18.69 -4.82 -4.05
CA GLU A 29 -19.72 -5.63 -3.38
C GLU A 29 -20.06 -5.08 -1.98
N ARG A 30 -19.02 -4.77 -1.18
CA ARG A 30 -19.19 -4.18 0.15
C ARG A 30 -19.85 -2.82 0.11
N PHE A 31 -19.49 -1.99 -0.86
CA PHE A 31 -20.09 -0.68 -1.04
C PHE A 31 -21.59 -0.78 -1.35
N LEU A 32 -21.96 -1.65 -2.31
CA LEU A 32 -23.37 -1.90 -2.66
C LEU A 32 -24.17 -2.46 -1.47
N MET A 33 -23.57 -3.38 -0.71
CA MET A 33 -24.18 -3.91 0.50
C MET A 33 -24.38 -2.83 1.56
N ALA A 34 -23.40 -1.94 1.77
CA ALA A 34 -23.51 -0.83 2.69
C ALA A 34 -24.59 0.18 2.27
N GLN A 35 -24.67 0.53 0.98
CA GLN A 35 -25.75 1.39 0.46
C GLN A 35 -27.13 0.79 0.75
N LYS A 36 -27.30 -0.51 0.53
CA LYS A 36 -28.56 -1.22 0.77
C LYS A 36 -28.93 -1.26 2.27
N ILE A 37 -27.97 -1.60 3.14
CA ILE A 37 -28.19 -1.69 4.59
C ILE A 37 -28.51 -0.31 5.19
N LEU A 38 -27.78 0.72 4.77
CA LEU A 38 -27.93 2.07 5.32
C LEU A 38 -29.05 2.87 4.65
N GLN A 39 -29.67 2.35 3.58
CA GLN A 39 -30.65 3.07 2.75
C GLN A 39 -30.13 4.43 2.25
N ARG A 40 -28.82 4.52 1.98
CA ARG A 40 -28.13 5.74 1.56
C ARG A 40 -27.63 5.59 0.14
N THR A 41 -28.38 6.11 -0.83
CA THR A 41 -28.02 6.10 -2.25
C THR A 41 -27.05 7.22 -2.63
N ASP A 42 -26.84 8.18 -1.73
CA ASP A 42 -25.95 9.34 -1.88
C ASP A 42 -24.48 9.04 -1.49
N LEU A 43 -24.19 7.86 -0.94
CA LEU A 43 -22.81 7.45 -0.68
C LEU A 43 -22.01 7.42 -1.99
N VAL A 44 -20.78 7.90 -1.94
CA VAL A 44 -19.86 7.89 -3.08
C VAL A 44 -18.88 6.74 -2.93
N PHE A 45 -18.74 5.92 -3.97
CA PHE A 45 -17.76 4.84 -3.97
C PHE A 45 -16.34 5.40 -4.12
N GLN A 46 -15.50 5.16 -3.12
CA GLN A 46 -14.10 5.58 -3.11
C GLN A 46 -13.19 4.35 -2.92
N PRO A 47 -12.96 3.58 -3.99
CA PRO A 47 -12.13 2.38 -3.90
C PRO A 47 -10.66 2.70 -3.67
N LEU A 48 -9.98 1.75 -3.05
CA LEU A 48 -8.53 1.69 -2.95
C LEU A 48 -8.01 0.70 -4.00
N ARG A 49 -7.10 1.16 -4.85
CA ARG A 49 -6.40 0.31 -5.82
C ARG A 49 -5.24 -0.38 -5.14
N GLU A 50 -4.87 -1.57 -5.57
CA GLU A 50 -3.58 -2.15 -5.18
C GLU A 50 -2.44 -1.17 -5.51
N LEU A 51 -1.41 -1.16 -4.68
CA LEU A 51 -0.31 -0.20 -4.79
C LEU A 51 1.02 -0.94 -4.72
N CYS A 52 1.93 -0.65 -5.64
CA CYS A 52 3.32 -1.02 -5.53
C CYS A 52 4.17 0.23 -5.72
N CYS A 53 4.91 0.62 -4.69
CA CYS A 53 5.86 1.71 -4.75
C CYS A 53 7.28 1.20 -4.54
N GLU A 54 8.19 1.60 -5.42
CA GLU A 54 9.60 1.27 -5.36
C GLU A 54 10.44 2.54 -5.21
N ARG A 55 11.44 2.49 -4.33
CA ARG A 55 12.54 3.46 -4.32
C ARG A 55 13.88 2.72 -4.40
N PRO A 56 14.58 2.80 -5.54
CA PRO A 56 15.93 2.27 -5.66
C PRO A 56 16.89 2.97 -4.68
N LEU A 57 17.69 2.19 -3.97
CA LEU A 57 18.80 2.67 -3.13
C LEU A 57 20.16 2.45 -3.79
N SER A 58 20.24 1.45 -4.68
CA SER A 58 21.41 1.12 -5.51
C SER A 58 20.93 0.27 -6.69
N GLN A 59 21.84 -0.13 -7.58
CA GLN A 59 21.54 -1.04 -8.69
C GLN A 59 20.89 -2.37 -8.25
N HIS A 60 21.17 -2.82 -7.02
CA HIS A 60 20.76 -4.15 -6.54
C HIS A 60 19.82 -4.10 -5.34
N THR A 61 19.47 -2.92 -4.83
CA THR A 61 18.71 -2.81 -3.59
C THR A 61 17.65 -1.73 -3.73
N SER A 62 16.42 -2.08 -3.39
CA SER A 62 15.28 -1.17 -3.41
C SER A 62 14.46 -1.29 -2.13
N LEU A 63 13.82 -0.19 -1.78
CA LEU A 63 12.72 -0.14 -0.82
C LEU A 63 11.40 -0.37 -1.57
N TYR A 64 10.54 -1.20 -1.01
CA TYR A 64 9.22 -1.52 -1.56
C TYR A 64 8.14 -1.24 -0.55
N ILE A 65 7.07 -0.59 -1.01
CA ILE A 65 5.81 -0.47 -0.30
C ILE A 65 4.74 -1.15 -1.14
N GLU A 66 4.12 -2.19 -0.60
CA GLU A 66 3.00 -2.86 -1.25
C GLU A 66 1.73 -2.59 -0.45
N GLY A 67 0.69 -2.10 -1.11
CA GLY A 67 -0.62 -1.87 -0.52
C GLY A 67 -1.66 -2.77 -1.17
N TYR A 68 -2.46 -3.45 -0.37
CA TYR A 68 -3.55 -4.29 -0.87
C TYR A 68 -4.55 -4.63 0.23
N GLU A 69 -5.71 -5.12 -0.18
CA GLU A 69 -6.74 -5.59 0.73
C GLU A 69 -6.39 -6.97 1.28
N ARG A 70 -6.52 -7.12 2.60
CA ARG A 70 -6.24 -8.37 3.30
C ARG A 70 -7.54 -9.09 3.59
N PHE A 71 -7.46 -10.42 3.65
CA PHE A 71 -8.58 -11.29 3.90
C PHE A 71 -8.25 -12.28 5.00
N SER A 72 -9.25 -12.64 5.80
CA SER A 72 -9.17 -13.77 6.71
C SER A 72 -9.10 -15.10 5.92
N SER A 73 -8.85 -16.20 6.63
CA SER A 73 -8.98 -17.56 6.09
C SER A 73 -10.38 -17.87 5.55
N THR A 74 -11.40 -17.19 6.09
CA THR A 74 -12.80 -17.27 5.66
C THR A 74 -13.17 -16.27 4.57
N ARG A 75 -12.17 -15.65 3.91
CA ARG A 75 -12.32 -14.64 2.85
C ARG A 75 -13.06 -13.36 3.27
N GLN A 76 -13.16 -13.08 4.56
CA GLN A 76 -13.70 -11.82 5.03
C GLN A 76 -12.62 -10.75 4.93
N SER A 77 -12.94 -9.59 4.35
CA SER A 77 -11.98 -8.48 4.29
C SER A 77 -11.63 -7.99 5.70
N LEU A 78 -10.33 -7.91 5.95
CA LEU A 78 -9.73 -7.33 7.15
C LEU A 78 -9.45 -5.83 6.99
N GLY A 79 -9.57 -5.31 5.76
CA GLY A 79 -9.23 -3.94 5.38
C GLY A 79 -8.00 -3.85 4.49
N TYR A 80 -7.69 -2.61 4.08
CA TYR A 80 -6.56 -2.29 3.23
C TYR A 80 -5.34 -1.91 4.06
N PHE A 81 -4.21 -2.57 3.81
CA PHE A 81 -2.98 -2.37 4.56
C PHE A 81 -1.77 -2.23 3.65
N TYR A 82 -0.65 -1.81 4.24
CA TYR A 82 0.62 -1.65 3.56
C TYR A 82 1.71 -2.50 4.22
N ASP A 83 2.55 -3.11 3.40
CA ASP A 83 3.80 -3.71 3.83
C ASP A 83 4.96 -2.82 3.36
N PHE A 84 6.01 -2.71 4.17
CA PHE A 84 7.19 -1.92 3.85
C PHE A 84 8.45 -2.73 4.14
N TYR A 85 9.28 -2.92 3.12
CA TYR A 85 10.48 -3.73 3.23
C TYR A 85 11.58 -3.25 2.28
N LYS A 86 12.80 -3.70 2.53
CA LYS A 86 13.94 -3.58 1.63
C LYS A 86 14.23 -4.95 1.02
N ALA A 87 14.45 -5.01 -0.28
CA ALA A 87 14.91 -6.21 -0.95
C ALA A 87 16.25 -5.94 -1.66
N THR A 88 17.15 -6.92 -1.61
CA THR A 88 18.43 -6.90 -2.31
C THR A 88 18.54 -8.11 -3.24
N TYR A 89 18.83 -7.85 -4.51
CA TYR A 89 18.94 -8.83 -5.60
C TYR A 89 20.41 -8.95 -6.01
N LEU A 90 21.06 -10.07 -5.68
CA LEU A 90 22.48 -10.27 -5.97
C LEU A 90 22.71 -11.03 -7.28
N PHE A 91 21.90 -12.06 -7.58
CA PHE A 91 22.16 -12.97 -8.71
C PHE A 91 20.88 -13.49 -9.40
N GLY A 92 19.87 -12.63 -9.59
CA GLY A 92 18.64 -13.02 -10.29
C GLY A 92 17.43 -12.16 -9.93
N SER A 93 16.26 -12.62 -10.36
CA SER A 93 14.97 -11.95 -10.13
C SER A 93 14.39 -12.19 -8.74
N GLN A 94 14.92 -13.15 -7.97
CA GLN A 94 14.51 -13.38 -6.59
C GLN A 94 15.38 -12.59 -5.61
N PRO A 95 14.79 -11.99 -4.57
CA PRO A 95 15.55 -11.24 -3.59
C PRO A 95 16.42 -12.19 -2.76
N ALA A 96 17.73 -11.97 -2.77
CA ALA A 96 18.67 -12.72 -1.95
C ALA A 96 18.57 -12.35 -0.46
N ARG A 97 18.13 -11.12 -0.16
CA ARG A 97 17.91 -10.64 1.20
C ARG A 97 16.68 -9.76 1.25
N VAL A 98 15.83 -9.97 2.27
CA VAL A 98 14.67 -9.14 2.56
C VAL A 98 14.76 -8.66 4.00
N LYS A 99 14.65 -7.34 4.22
CA LYS A 99 14.50 -6.74 5.54
C LYS A 99 13.13 -6.09 5.62
N VAL A 100 12.23 -6.67 6.41
CA VAL A 100 10.89 -6.13 6.64
C VAL A 100 10.93 -5.04 7.70
N TYR A 101 10.38 -3.87 7.40
CA TYR A 101 10.25 -2.75 8.33
C TYR A 101 8.86 -2.68 8.97
N GLY A 102 7.86 -3.24 8.31
CA GLY A 102 6.55 -3.48 8.90
C GLY A 102 5.60 -4.15 7.91
N THR A 103 4.66 -4.90 8.46
CA THR A 103 3.55 -5.52 7.72
C THR A 103 2.23 -5.07 8.31
N HIS A 104 1.16 -5.16 7.53
CA HIS A 104 -0.19 -4.79 7.95
C HIS A 104 -0.28 -3.36 8.50
N LEU A 105 0.50 -2.45 7.92
CA LEU A 105 0.58 -1.08 8.37
C LEU A 105 -0.65 -0.30 7.92
N SER A 106 -1.17 0.54 8.81
CA SER A 106 -2.04 1.63 8.40
C SER A 106 -1.23 2.70 7.66
N GLN A 107 -1.89 3.53 6.85
CA GLN A 107 -1.24 4.66 6.16
C GLN A 107 -0.45 5.57 7.11
N LYS A 108 -1.01 5.86 8.30
CA LYS A 108 -0.34 6.69 9.32
C LYS A 108 0.94 6.03 9.82
N LYS A 109 0.92 4.72 10.08
CA LYS A 109 2.08 4.00 10.57
C LYS A 109 3.15 3.84 9.49
N LEU A 110 2.76 3.54 8.25
CA LEU A 110 3.64 3.53 7.09
C LEU A 110 4.39 4.86 6.96
N LEU A 111 3.66 5.98 6.91
CA LEU A 111 4.27 7.30 6.78
C LEU A 111 5.20 7.64 7.95
N SER A 112 4.83 7.24 9.17
CA SER A 112 5.69 7.41 10.34
C SER A 112 7.00 6.64 10.21
N ILE A 113 6.96 5.43 9.65
CA ILE A 113 8.16 4.60 9.45
C ILE A 113 9.01 5.23 8.34
N VAL A 114 8.44 5.55 7.18
CA VAL A 114 9.15 6.18 6.05
C VAL A 114 9.85 7.47 6.48
N LYS A 115 9.17 8.33 7.26
CA LYS A 115 9.74 9.56 7.83
C LYS A 115 10.95 9.32 8.74
N GLY A 116 11.06 8.14 9.35
CA GLY A 116 12.21 7.77 10.18
C GLY A 116 13.50 7.51 9.40
N PHE A 117 13.42 7.39 8.06
CA PHE A 117 14.59 7.23 7.20
C PHE A 117 15.05 8.61 6.75
N SER A 118 15.90 9.26 7.55
CA SER A 118 16.40 10.61 7.30
C SER A 118 17.05 10.78 5.92
N PHE A 119 17.70 9.73 5.40
CA PHE A 119 18.31 9.74 4.07
C PHE A 119 17.31 9.77 2.91
N LEU A 120 16.01 9.58 3.17
CA LEU A 120 14.97 9.68 2.15
C LEU A 120 14.56 11.13 1.86
N ILE A 121 14.85 12.06 2.76
CA ILE A 121 14.58 13.49 2.61
C ILE A 121 15.74 14.07 1.78
N HIS A 122 15.41 14.56 0.58
CA HIS A 122 16.32 15.34 -0.27
C HIS A 122 15.86 16.79 -0.30
#